data_AF-A0A3A9WK78-F1
#
_entry.id   AF-A0A3A9WK78-F1
#
_cell.length_a   1.000
_cell.length_b   1.000
_cell.length_c   1.000
_cell.angle_alpha   90.00
_cell.angle_beta   90.00
_cell.angle_gamma   90.00
#
_symmetry.space_group_name_H-M   'P 1'
#
loop_
_entity.id
_entity.type
_entity.pdbx_description
1 polymer ?
#
loop_
_entity_poly.entity_id
_entity_poly.type
_entity_poly.pdbx_seq_one_letter_code
_entity_poly.pdbx_strand_id
1 'polypeptide(L)'
;MNMKKITFLEEKFKEIEKISADEILSVTKILVSESSGEFNTLRKDFFENEDVITKIMFLAKKHESDDKILNNIISTLGFSATMYKINNEEIFNLFKKNINHSSNKIKISVARFIHKLPQFDNYDGKWDYIISMPKIPPKKSSGLFFFHAIKKNFDKIPDEYREKIINNLNSHIEKNNLVEDTRNKYLSLIEKIQN
;
A
#
# COMPACT_ATOMS: atom_id res chain seq x y z
N MET A 1 6.29 -10.14 -21.86
CA MET A 1 6.65 -10.74 -20.55
C MET A 1 8.17 -10.92 -20.49
N ASN A 2 8.89 -10.32 -19.53
CA ASN A 2 10.35 -10.40 -19.50
C ASN A 2 10.82 -11.42 -18.45
N MET A 3 10.76 -12.71 -18.79
CA MET A 3 11.22 -13.82 -17.92
C MET A 3 12.62 -13.56 -17.34
N LYS A 4 13.47 -12.85 -18.07
CA LYS A 4 14.82 -12.48 -17.65
C LYS A 4 14.88 -11.69 -16.33
N LYS A 5 13.84 -10.90 -16.00
CA LYS A 5 13.84 -10.07 -14.79
C LYS A 5 13.56 -10.87 -13.51
N ILE A 6 12.64 -11.84 -13.56
CA ILE A 6 12.36 -12.70 -12.39
C ILE A 6 13.56 -13.62 -12.15
N THR A 7 14.11 -14.24 -13.19
CA THR A 7 15.34 -15.04 -13.07
C THR A 7 16.51 -14.22 -12.54
N PHE A 8 16.69 -12.97 -13.01
CA PHE A 8 17.67 -12.06 -12.44
C PHE A 8 17.45 -11.80 -10.95
N LEU A 9 16.20 -11.59 -10.51
CA LEU A 9 15.88 -11.41 -9.10
C LEU A 9 16.19 -12.68 -8.30
N GLU A 10 15.83 -13.87 -8.79
CA GLU A 10 16.15 -15.15 -8.15
C GLU A 10 17.65 -15.31 -7.94
N GLU A 11 18.48 -14.99 -8.94
CA GLU A 11 19.93 -15.01 -8.82
C GLU A 11 20.44 -14.00 -7.79
N LYS A 12 19.96 -12.75 -7.83
CA LYS A 12 20.37 -11.73 -6.86
C LYS A 12 19.96 -12.06 -5.44
N PHE A 13 18.82 -12.73 -5.27
CA PHE A 13 18.32 -13.12 -3.95
C PHE A 13 19.10 -14.27 -3.31
N LYS A 14 19.94 -14.99 -4.06
CA LYS A 14 20.89 -15.96 -3.48
C LYS A 14 22.01 -15.29 -2.67
N GLU A 15 22.36 -14.05 -3.03
CA GLU A 15 23.49 -13.32 -2.43
C GLU A 15 23.12 -11.89 -1.99
N ILE A 16 21.85 -11.65 -1.69
CA ILE A 16 21.29 -10.30 -1.44
C ILE A 16 21.95 -9.58 -0.27
N GLU A 17 22.55 -10.30 0.66
CA GLU A 17 23.23 -9.73 1.82
C GLU A 17 24.57 -9.07 1.44
N LYS A 18 25.17 -9.50 0.33
CA LYS A 18 26.52 -9.12 -0.13
C LYS A 18 26.51 -8.01 -1.19
N ILE A 19 25.34 -7.66 -1.75
CA ILE A 19 25.27 -6.66 -2.82
C ILE A 19 25.42 -5.23 -2.28
N SER A 20 25.98 -4.35 -3.11
CA SER A 20 26.26 -2.95 -2.74
C SER A 20 24.98 -2.11 -2.62
N ALA A 21 25.04 -0.96 -1.92
CA ALA A 21 23.88 -0.09 -1.75
C ALA A 21 23.30 0.44 -3.08
N ASP A 22 24.15 0.79 -4.05
CA ASP A 22 23.71 1.24 -5.38
C ASP A 22 23.02 0.12 -6.17
N GLU A 23 23.49 -1.11 -5.98
CA GLU A 23 22.88 -2.29 -6.56
C GLU A 23 21.54 -2.60 -5.92
N ILE A 24 21.40 -2.43 -4.60
CA ILE A 24 20.12 -2.57 -3.87
C ILE A 24 19.06 -1.63 -4.43
N LEU A 25 19.40 -0.36 -4.69
CA LEU A 25 18.43 0.57 -5.28
C LEU A 25 17.95 0.10 -6.65
N SER A 26 18.84 -0.47 -7.46
CA SER A 26 18.51 -1.00 -8.78
C SER A 26 17.65 -2.26 -8.68
N VAL A 27 17.98 -3.20 -7.79
CA VAL A 27 17.20 -4.40 -7.50
C VAL A 27 15.80 -4.04 -7.02
N THR A 28 15.66 -3.10 -6.09
CA THR A 28 14.35 -2.70 -5.55
C THR A 28 13.47 -2.00 -6.56
N LYS A 29 14.04 -1.28 -7.54
CA LYS A 29 13.26 -0.75 -8.68
C LYS A 29 12.69 -1.89 -9.54
N ILE A 30 13.46 -2.95 -9.78
CA ILE A 30 13.00 -4.12 -10.53
C ILE A 30 11.90 -4.84 -9.75
N LEU A 31 12.06 -5.01 -8.42
CA LEU A 31 11.01 -5.57 -7.56
C LEU A 31 9.69 -4.81 -7.68
N VAL A 32 9.72 -3.47 -7.62
CA VAL A 32 8.50 -2.66 -7.81
C VAL A 32 7.88 -2.93 -9.17
N SER A 33 8.68 -2.83 -10.24
CA SER A 33 8.22 -3.05 -11.61
C SER A 33 7.57 -4.42 -11.81
N GLU A 34 8.15 -5.48 -11.24
CA GLU A 34 7.64 -6.84 -11.41
C GLU A 34 6.44 -7.12 -10.50
N SER A 35 6.42 -6.58 -9.29
CA SER A 35 5.27 -6.73 -8.38
C SER A 35 4.01 -6.01 -8.86
N SER A 36 4.16 -4.88 -9.57
CA SER A 36 3.02 -4.11 -10.10
C SER A 36 2.55 -4.56 -11.49
N GLY A 37 3.25 -5.50 -12.11
CA GLY A 37 2.91 -6.01 -13.43
C GLY A 37 1.64 -6.88 -13.40
N GLU A 38 1.14 -7.24 -14.58
CA GLU A 38 0.01 -8.17 -14.69
C GLU A 38 0.28 -9.51 -13.97
N PHE A 39 -0.81 -10.13 -13.50
CA PHE A 39 -0.76 -11.44 -12.85
C PHE A 39 -0.06 -12.47 -13.74
N ASN A 40 0.85 -13.23 -13.15
CA ASN A 40 1.54 -14.34 -13.80
C ASN A 40 2.00 -15.34 -12.74
N THR A 41 1.95 -16.64 -13.05
CA THR A 41 2.39 -17.72 -12.17
C THR A 41 3.85 -17.55 -11.73
N LEU A 42 4.76 -17.23 -12.65
CA LEU A 42 6.18 -17.01 -12.30
C LEU A 42 6.38 -15.89 -11.27
N ARG A 43 5.61 -14.80 -11.37
CA ARG A 43 5.67 -13.69 -10.41
C ARG A 43 5.05 -14.10 -9.08
N LYS A 44 3.92 -14.81 -9.13
CA LYS A 44 3.26 -15.36 -7.94
C LYS A 44 4.21 -16.26 -7.17
N ASP A 45 4.83 -17.24 -7.83
CA ASP A 45 5.74 -18.20 -7.21
C ASP A 45 6.95 -17.49 -6.57
N PHE A 46 7.48 -16.45 -7.23
CA PHE A 46 8.56 -15.64 -6.66
C PHE A 46 8.12 -14.83 -5.44
N PHE A 47 7.00 -14.10 -5.52
CA PHE A 47 6.58 -13.17 -4.48
C PHE A 47 5.85 -13.83 -3.29
N GLU A 48 5.29 -15.02 -3.46
CA GLU A 48 4.72 -15.82 -2.37
C GLU A 48 5.78 -16.66 -1.63
N ASN A 49 6.99 -16.79 -2.18
CA ASN A 49 8.05 -17.55 -1.54
C ASN A 49 8.49 -16.90 -0.22
N GLU A 50 8.39 -17.64 0.88
CA GLU A 50 8.69 -17.13 2.23
C GLU A 50 10.14 -16.68 2.41
N ASP A 51 11.11 -17.35 1.78
CA ASP A 51 12.52 -16.93 1.81
C ASP A 51 12.71 -15.60 1.06
N VAL A 52 12.03 -15.41 -0.07
CA VAL A 52 12.03 -14.14 -0.80
C VAL A 52 11.41 -13.03 0.04
N ILE A 53 10.24 -13.27 0.66
CA ILE A 53 9.60 -12.29 1.56
C ILE A 53 10.54 -11.94 2.72
N THR A 54 11.14 -12.94 3.37
CA THR A 54 12.09 -12.75 4.47
C THR A 54 13.26 -11.87 4.05
N LYS A 55 13.82 -12.11 2.85
CA LYS A 55 14.90 -11.28 2.29
C LYS A 55 14.45 -9.86 1.96
N ILE A 56 13.24 -9.67 1.41
CA ILE A 56 12.68 -8.32 1.20
C ILE A 56 12.52 -7.58 2.54
N MET A 57 12.04 -8.27 3.57
CA MET A 57 11.89 -7.72 4.92
C MET A 57 13.24 -7.37 5.56
N PHE A 58 14.26 -8.21 5.36
CA PHE A 58 15.63 -7.92 5.75
C PHE A 58 16.13 -6.63 5.10
N LEU A 59 15.89 -6.43 3.80
CA LEU A 59 16.23 -5.18 3.12
C LEU A 59 15.49 -3.98 3.69
N ALA A 60 14.21 -4.13 4.06
CA ALA A 60 13.43 -3.05 4.66
C ALA A 60 14.04 -2.58 5.98
N LYS A 61 14.49 -3.53 6.81
CA LYS A 61 15.16 -3.26 8.09
C LYS A 61 16.54 -2.63 7.88
N LYS A 62 17.34 -3.20 6.98
CA LYS A 62 18.71 -2.74 6.71
C LYS A 62 18.77 -1.33 6.13
N HIS A 63 17.75 -0.93 5.37
CA HIS A 63 17.68 0.35 4.67
C HIS A 63 16.51 1.22 5.15
N GLU A 64 16.15 1.13 6.43
CA GLU A 64 14.99 1.86 6.97
C GLU A 64 15.16 3.39 6.93
N SER A 65 16.40 3.89 6.89
CA SER A 65 16.70 5.32 6.76
C SER A 65 16.78 5.81 5.31
N ASP A 66 16.74 4.92 4.31
CA ASP A 66 16.73 5.29 2.90
C ASP A 66 15.30 5.28 2.36
N ASP A 67 14.70 6.48 2.31
CA ASP A 67 13.34 6.70 1.82
C ASP A 67 13.05 6.09 0.44
N LYS A 68 14.05 6.07 -0.46
CA LYS A 68 13.85 5.58 -1.83
C LYS A 68 13.75 4.06 -1.81
N ILE A 69 14.68 3.40 -1.13
CA ILE A 69 14.70 1.94 -0.99
C ILE A 69 13.48 1.46 -0.19
N LEU A 70 13.21 2.07 0.97
CA LEU A 70 12.08 1.70 1.81
C LEU A 70 10.74 1.88 1.09
N ASN A 71 10.55 2.98 0.34
CA ASN A 71 9.35 3.16 -0.46
C ASN A 71 9.20 2.08 -1.55
N ASN A 72 10.29 1.69 -2.19
CA ASN A 72 10.25 0.61 -3.19
C ASN A 72 9.80 -0.70 -2.53
N ILE A 73 10.37 -1.05 -1.38
CA ILE A 73 10.02 -2.27 -0.66
C ILE A 73 8.56 -2.27 -0.20
N ILE A 74 8.09 -1.18 0.42
CA ILE A 74 6.67 -1.03 0.81
C ILE A 74 5.76 -1.18 -0.41
N SER A 75 6.14 -0.59 -1.55
CA SER A 75 5.36 -0.73 -2.78
C SER A 75 5.34 -2.17 -3.28
N THR A 76 6.49 -2.85 -3.31
CA THR A 76 6.60 -4.25 -3.72
C THR A 76 5.74 -5.17 -2.87
N LEU A 77 5.85 -5.06 -1.55
CA LEU A 77 5.06 -5.87 -0.61
C LEU A 77 3.57 -5.53 -0.71
N GLY A 78 3.22 -4.27 -0.87
CA GLY A 78 1.83 -3.84 -1.05
C GLY A 78 1.18 -4.39 -2.32
N PHE A 79 1.89 -4.34 -3.45
CA PHE A 79 1.40 -4.91 -4.70
C PHE A 79 1.28 -6.43 -4.62
N SER A 80 2.34 -7.13 -4.22
CA SER A 80 2.34 -8.59 -4.12
C SER A 80 1.30 -9.10 -3.14
N ALA A 81 1.21 -8.53 -1.94
CA ALA A 81 0.23 -8.97 -0.94
C ALA A 81 -1.21 -8.77 -1.41
N THR A 82 -1.49 -7.67 -2.11
CA THR A 82 -2.85 -7.41 -2.62
C THR A 82 -3.20 -8.25 -3.84
N MET A 83 -2.24 -8.50 -4.73
CA MET A 83 -2.45 -9.27 -5.95
C MET A 83 -2.52 -10.78 -5.69
N TYR A 84 -1.63 -11.29 -4.85
CA TYR A 84 -1.48 -12.71 -4.54
C TYR A 84 -2.10 -13.13 -3.21
N LYS A 85 -2.80 -12.21 -2.53
CA LYS A 85 -3.49 -12.44 -1.25
C LYS A 85 -2.57 -12.97 -0.14
N ILE A 86 -1.31 -12.51 -0.12
CA ILE A 86 -0.33 -12.87 0.90
C ILE A 86 -0.80 -12.29 2.24
N ASN A 87 -1.02 -13.18 3.20
CA ASN A 87 -1.44 -12.83 4.54
C ASN A 87 -0.28 -13.04 5.53
N ASN A 88 0.58 -12.03 5.67
CA ASN A 88 1.78 -12.11 6.49
C ASN A 88 1.82 -10.94 7.51
N GLU A 89 1.95 -11.29 8.79
CA GLU A 89 1.91 -10.35 9.91
C GLU A 89 3.11 -9.39 9.93
N GLU A 90 4.29 -9.82 9.50
CA GLU A 90 5.47 -8.97 9.42
C GLU A 90 5.32 -7.89 8.36
N ILE A 91 4.70 -8.23 7.21
CA ILE A 91 4.33 -7.25 6.19
C ILE A 91 3.40 -6.22 6.81
N PHE A 92 2.32 -6.65 7.48
CA PHE A 92 1.40 -5.70 8.12
C PHE A 92 2.10 -4.79 9.14
N ASN A 93 2.97 -5.35 9.99
CA ASN A 93 3.72 -4.60 10.99
C ASN A 93 4.70 -3.60 10.36
N LEU A 94 5.31 -3.91 9.22
CA LEU A 94 6.11 -2.94 8.46
C LEU A 94 5.26 -1.75 8.01
N PHE A 95 4.06 -2.00 7.47
CA PHE A 95 3.15 -0.93 7.06
C PHE A 95 2.71 -0.09 8.26
N LYS A 96 2.33 -0.74 9.36
CA LYS A 96 1.94 -0.11 10.62
C LYS A 96 3.04 0.80 11.17
N LYS A 97 4.30 0.33 11.21
CA LYS A 97 5.47 1.12 11.65
C LYS A 97 5.63 2.40 10.82
N ASN A 98 5.21 2.40 9.57
CA ASN A 98 5.44 3.48 8.60
C ASN A 98 4.23 4.40 8.34
N ILE A 99 3.13 4.26 9.08
CA ILE A 99 1.92 5.10 8.89
C ILE A 99 2.20 6.59 9.09
N ASN A 100 3.12 6.93 10.01
CA ASN A 100 3.49 8.29 10.38
C ASN A 100 4.90 8.66 9.91
N HIS A 101 5.42 7.97 8.90
CA HIS A 101 6.77 8.24 8.39
C HIS A 101 6.94 9.72 7.99
N SER A 102 8.13 10.30 8.19
CA SER A 102 8.41 11.70 7.85
C SER A 102 8.17 11.98 6.36
N SER A 103 8.65 11.07 5.50
CA SER A 103 8.42 11.06 4.06
C SER A 103 6.96 10.90 3.66
N ASN A 104 6.41 11.91 2.96
CA ASN A 104 5.07 11.81 2.35
C ASN A 104 4.98 10.69 1.31
N LYS A 105 6.09 10.36 0.62
CA LYS A 105 6.15 9.28 -0.37
C LYS A 105 5.93 7.91 0.27
N ILE A 106 6.51 7.68 1.43
CA ILE A 106 6.27 6.43 2.18
C ILE A 106 4.85 6.41 2.72
N LYS A 107 4.38 7.48 3.36
CA LYS A 107 3.00 7.55 3.88
C LYS A 107 1.95 7.30 2.81
N ILE A 108 2.12 7.85 1.60
CA ILE A 108 1.17 7.64 0.51
C ILE A 108 1.20 6.19 0.01
N SER A 109 2.38 5.55 -0.03
CA SER A 109 2.52 4.14 -0.37
C SER A 109 1.88 3.24 0.69
N VAL A 110 2.06 3.54 1.98
CA VAL A 110 1.37 2.82 3.08
C VAL A 110 -0.14 2.97 2.94
N ALA A 111 -0.64 4.21 2.80
CA ALA A 111 -2.07 4.50 2.66
C ALA A 111 -2.72 3.80 1.47
N ARG A 112 -1.97 3.55 0.39
CA ARG A 112 -2.45 2.85 -0.81
C ARG A 112 -2.79 1.36 -0.57
N PHE A 113 -2.11 0.71 0.36
CA PHE A 113 -2.18 -0.76 0.49
C PHE A 113 -2.58 -1.26 1.87
N ILE A 114 -2.24 -0.57 2.96
CA ILE A 114 -2.46 -1.11 4.31
C ILE A 114 -3.92 -1.49 4.56
N HIS A 115 -4.87 -0.68 4.07
CA HIS A 115 -6.30 -0.94 4.23
C HIS A 115 -6.80 -2.18 3.46
N LYS A 116 -5.99 -2.73 2.56
CA LYS A 116 -6.29 -3.93 1.77
C LYS A 116 -5.77 -5.20 2.44
N LEU A 117 -4.83 -5.08 3.38
CA LEU A 117 -4.32 -6.22 4.14
C LEU A 117 -5.40 -6.73 5.12
N PRO A 118 -5.58 -8.07 5.28
CA PRO A 118 -6.60 -8.62 6.17
C PRO A 118 -6.45 -8.18 7.64
N GLN A 119 -5.22 -8.07 8.13
CA GLN A 119 -4.90 -7.66 9.51
C GLN A 119 -5.44 -6.28 9.87
N PHE A 120 -5.57 -5.40 8.88
CA PHE A 120 -6.07 -4.05 9.09
C PHE A 120 -7.51 -4.02 9.61
N ASP A 121 -8.29 -5.07 9.36
CA ASP A 121 -9.67 -5.16 9.84
C ASP A 121 -9.74 -5.17 11.38
N ASN A 122 -8.72 -5.70 12.05
CA ASN A 122 -8.61 -5.83 13.52
C ASN A 122 -7.62 -4.83 14.13
N TYR A 123 -7.16 -3.83 13.38
CA TYR A 123 -6.21 -2.85 13.90
C TYR A 123 -6.95 -1.80 14.76
N ASP A 124 -6.60 -1.69 16.04
CA ASP A 124 -7.24 -0.73 16.96
C ASP A 124 -7.21 0.72 16.45
N GLY A 125 -6.09 1.15 15.86
CA GLY A 125 -5.93 2.50 15.30
C GLY A 125 -6.50 2.68 13.88
N LYS A 126 -7.31 1.74 13.38
CA LYS A 126 -7.84 1.71 12.01
C LYS A 126 -8.56 2.99 11.64
N TRP A 127 -9.55 3.39 12.43
CA TRP A 127 -10.43 4.51 12.05
C TRP A 127 -9.72 5.86 12.12
N ASP A 128 -8.94 6.09 13.18
CA ASP A 128 -8.07 7.27 13.29
C ASP A 128 -7.11 7.37 12.10
N TYR A 129 -6.50 6.25 11.72
CA TYR A 129 -5.62 6.22 10.57
C TYR A 129 -6.36 6.52 9.26
N ILE A 130 -7.51 5.89 9.01
CA ILE A 130 -8.33 6.17 7.82
C ILE A 130 -8.69 7.66 7.74
N ILE A 131 -9.17 8.27 8.82
CA ILE A 131 -9.52 9.70 8.86
C ILE A 131 -8.30 10.60 8.59
N SER A 132 -7.10 10.15 8.97
CA SER A 132 -5.88 10.90 8.71
C SER A 132 -5.46 10.88 7.24
N MET A 133 -5.86 9.86 6.46
CA MET A 133 -5.35 9.63 5.10
C MET A 133 -5.47 10.85 4.18
N PRO A 134 -6.62 11.56 4.08
CA PRO A 134 -6.78 12.72 3.19
C PRO A 134 -5.79 13.87 3.47
N LYS A 135 -5.16 13.89 4.65
CA LYS A 135 -4.17 14.90 5.03
C LYS A 135 -2.79 14.62 4.44
N ILE A 136 -2.53 13.40 3.96
CA ILE A 136 -1.24 12.98 3.38
C ILE A 136 -1.08 13.60 1.97
N PRO A 137 -0.01 14.37 1.70
CA PRO A 137 0.29 14.82 0.34
C PRO A 137 0.76 13.67 -0.57
N PRO A 138 0.41 13.65 -1.87
CA PRO A 138 -0.51 14.57 -2.55
C PRO A 138 -1.99 14.26 -2.22
N LYS A 139 -2.77 15.31 -1.90
CA LYS A 139 -4.16 15.21 -1.41
C LYS A 139 -5.11 14.49 -2.39
N LYS A 140 -4.84 14.58 -3.69
CA LYS A 140 -5.64 13.89 -4.72
C LYS A 140 -5.52 12.37 -4.58
N SER A 141 -4.29 11.84 -4.48
CA SER A 141 -4.06 10.40 -4.36
C SER A 141 -4.51 9.87 -3.00
N SER A 142 -4.23 10.59 -1.92
CA SER A 142 -4.60 10.14 -0.58
C SER A 142 -6.11 10.18 -0.35
N GLY A 143 -6.82 11.16 -0.90
CA GLY A 143 -8.28 11.19 -0.91
C GLY A 143 -8.90 10.00 -1.65
N LEU A 144 -8.30 9.58 -2.77
CA LEU A 144 -8.73 8.36 -3.47
C LEU A 144 -8.50 7.10 -2.63
N PHE A 145 -7.37 6.99 -1.93
CA PHE A 145 -7.11 5.84 -1.07
C PHE A 145 -8.01 5.81 0.16
N PHE A 146 -8.30 6.99 0.74
CA PHE A 146 -9.32 7.16 1.76
C PHE A 146 -10.69 6.64 1.28
N PHE A 147 -11.14 7.06 0.09
CA PHE A 147 -12.39 6.55 -0.49
C PHE A 147 -12.40 5.01 -0.60
N HIS A 148 -11.31 4.40 -1.07
CA HIS A 148 -11.22 2.95 -1.15
C HIS A 148 -11.22 2.26 0.23
N ALA A 149 -10.59 2.87 1.23
CA ALA A 149 -10.58 2.36 2.60
C ALA A 149 -11.98 2.39 3.21
N ILE A 150 -12.72 3.49 3.04
CA ILE A 150 -14.11 3.63 3.49
C ILE A 150 -15.02 2.65 2.76
N LYS A 151 -14.93 2.59 1.42
CA LYS A 151 -15.75 1.68 0.61
C LYS A 151 -15.59 0.22 1.04
N LYS A 152 -14.37 -0.22 1.39
CA LYS A 152 -14.12 -1.60 1.87
C LYS A 152 -14.76 -1.85 3.24
N ASN A 153 -14.90 -0.83 4.07
CA ASN A 153 -15.25 -0.95 5.49
C ASN A 153 -16.59 -0.31 5.86
N PHE A 154 -17.44 0.04 4.88
CA PHE A 154 -18.58 0.93 5.12
C PHE A 154 -19.56 0.37 6.16
N ASP A 155 -19.82 -0.94 6.14
CA ASP A 155 -20.71 -1.62 7.11
C ASP A 155 -20.18 -1.63 8.56
N LYS A 156 -18.92 -1.27 8.77
CA LYS A 156 -18.23 -1.36 10.07
C LYS A 156 -17.87 0.03 10.63
N ILE A 157 -18.32 1.12 10.00
CA ILE A 157 -17.99 2.49 10.43
C ILE A 157 -18.65 2.77 11.79
N PRO A 158 -17.88 3.13 12.82
CA PRO A 158 -18.44 3.59 14.08
C PRO A 158 -19.07 4.97 13.92
N ASP A 159 -20.16 5.22 14.65
CA ASP A 159 -20.99 6.42 14.49
C ASP A 159 -20.21 7.73 14.68
N GLU A 160 -19.27 7.74 15.64
CA GLU A 160 -18.39 8.89 15.93
C GLU A 160 -17.49 9.34 14.77
N TYR A 161 -17.29 8.47 13.76
CA TYR A 161 -16.51 8.76 12.57
C TYR A 161 -17.36 9.14 11.35
N ARG A 162 -18.66 8.82 11.32
CA ARG A 162 -19.53 8.98 10.13
C ARG A 162 -19.50 10.41 9.58
N GLU A 163 -19.72 11.41 10.42
CA GLU A 163 -19.75 12.82 10.01
C GLU A 163 -18.39 13.27 9.43
N LYS A 164 -17.29 12.93 10.11
CA LYS A 164 -15.93 13.25 9.64
C LYS A 164 -15.63 12.58 8.29
N ILE A 165 -16.12 11.36 8.08
CA ILE A 165 -15.96 10.65 6.81
C ILE A 165 -16.72 11.37 5.69
N ILE A 166 -18.00 11.68 5.91
CA ILE A 166 -18.84 12.38 4.94
C ILE A 166 -18.21 13.73 4.55
N ASN A 167 -17.75 14.50 5.54
CA ASN A 167 -17.10 15.80 5.31
C ASN A 167 -15.83 15.66 4.46
N ASN A 168 -15.00 14.65 4.72
CA ASN A 168 -13.81 14.39 3.91
C ASN A 168 -14.15 13.95 2.48
N LEU A 169 -15.19 13.11 2.29
CA LEU A 169 -15.66 12.69 0.97
C LEU A 169 -16.19 13.88 0.16
N ASN A 170 -17.06 14.70 0.74
CA ASN A 170 -17.58 15.92 0.11
C ASN A 170 -16.45 16.87 -0.26
N SER A 171 -15.52 17.12 0.66
CA SER A 171 -14.39 18.00 0.38
C SER A 171 -13.50 17.48 -0.76
N HIS A 172 -13.37 16.15 -0.91
CA HIS A 172 -12.66 15.57 -2.04
C HIS A 172 -13.41 15.78 -3.37
N ILE A 173 -14.73 15.64 -3.39
CA ILE A 173 -15.57 15.91 -4.57
C ILE A 173 -15.45 17.38 -5.00
N GLU A 174 -15.50 18.33 -4.06
CA GLU A 174 -15.44 19.76 -4.35
C GLU A 174 -14.08 20.20 -4.88
N LYS A 175 -13.00 19.67 -4.30
CA LYS A 175 -11.62 20.10 -4.61
C LYS A 175 -11.04 19.43 -5.85
N ASN A 176 -11.68 18.39 -6.37
CA ASN A 176 -11.19 17.66 -7.53
C ASN A 176 -12.26 17.68 -8.61
N ASN A 177 -11.89 18.05 -9.84
CA ASN A 177 -12.77 17.95 -11.01
C ASN A 177 -12.96 16.47 -11.39
N LEU A 178 -13.76 15.76 -10.59
CA LEU A 178 -14.09 14.36 -10.82
C LEU A 178 -15.07 14.25 -11.98
N VAL A 179 -14.85 13.26 -12.85
CA VAL A 179 -15.83 12.89 -13.87
C VAL A 179 -17.11 12.38 -13.21
N GLU A 180 -18.24 12.54 -13.91
CA GLU A 180 -19.59 12.27 -13.39
C GLU A 180 -19.71 10.86 -12.77
N ASP A 181 -19.25 9.82 -13.47
CA ASP A 181 -19.26 8.45 -12.95
C ASP A 181 -18.49 8.29 -11.64
N THR A 182 -17.38 9.01 -11.48
CA THR A 182 -16.60 8.96 -10.24
C THR A 182 -17.30 9.72 -9.14
N ARG A 183 -17.85 10.90 -9.45
CA ARG A 183 -18.65 11.70 -8.52
C ARG A 183 -19.83 10.90 -7.97
N ASN A 184 -20.57 10.21 -8.84
CA ASN A 184 -21.73 9.39 -8.46
C ASN A 184 -21.34 8.24 -7.51
N LYS A 185 -20.16 7.64 -7.69
CA LYS A 185 -19.64 6.62 -6.76
C LYS A 185 -19.38 7.17 -5.36
N TYR A 186 -18.93 8.42 -5.24
CA TYR A 186 -18.73 9.06 -3.94
C TYR A 186 -20.08 9.40 -3.29
N LEU A 187 -21.00 10.00 -4.05
CA LEU A 187 -22.34 10.36 -3.56
C LEU A 187 -23.11 9.13 -3.05
N SER A 188 -23.08 8.03 -3.82
CA SER A 188 -23.71 6.77 -3.40
C SER A 188 -23.09 6.19 -2.12
N LEU A 189 -21.77 6.35 -1.92
CA LEU A 189 -21.13 5.92 -0.68
C LEU A 189 -21.55 6.82 0.51
N ILE A 190 -21.68 8.13 0.30
CA ILE A 190 -22.15 9.07 1.33
C ILE A 190 -23.56 8.72 1.78
N GLU A 191 -24.48 8.49 0.84
CA GLU A 191 -25.86 8.10 1.13
C GLU A 191 -25.94 6.82 1.98
N LYS A 192 -25.10 5.83 1.66
CA LYS A 192 -24.98 4.59 2.46
C LYS A 192 -24.44 4.78 3.87
N ILE A 193 -23.70 5.86 4.12
CA ILE A 193 -23.15 6.17 5.45
C ILE A 193 -24.15 7.00 6.26
N GLN A 194 -25.05 7.72 5.61
CA GLN A 194 -26.10 8.50 6.27
C GLN A 194 -27.27 7.61 6.74
N ASN A 195 -27.54 6.55 5.99
CA ASN A 195 -28.53 5.52 6.33
C ASN A 195 -27.93 4.38 7.17
#